data_AF-A0A072P2V1-F1
#
_entry.id   AF-A0A072P2V1-F1
#
_cell.length_a   1.000
_cell.length_b   1.000
_cell.length_c   1.000
_cell.angle_alpha   90.00
_cell.angle_beta   90.00
_cell.angle_gamma   90.00
#
_symmetry.space_group_name_H-M   'P 1'
#
loop_
_entity.id
_entity.type
_entity.pdbx_description
1 polymer ?
#
loop_
_entity_poly.entity_id
_entity_poly.type
_entity_poly.pdbx_seq_one_letter_code
_entity_poly.pdbx_strand_id
1 'polypeptide(L)'
;MPLGLFYKYGSHLYKHRFFCNQIPAPPKELLGIPTANIPPEGLSAYPDLRSGVYFGFVGLSRPPITDSSPATSTPTPRSTTAEIYPSVLSIGYNPYYKNTVRSVEIHILQEFKRDFYGAALNLLILGFIRPEYDYVSLEALVRDIRVDCEVAERSLKRDAYARFKDVAERGDGDGDGDRDEHEDEDARWLTRFEWVDGVDAAEVERKVLAKQD
;
A
#
# COMPACT_ATOMS: atom_id res chain seq x y z
N MET A 1 -1.94 -18.25 -9.21
CA MET A 1 -0.99 -17.12 -9.16
C MET A 1 -0.98 -16.61 -7.73
N PRO A 2 0.13 -16.67 -6.99
CA PRO A 2 0.18 -16.08 -5.65
C PRO A 2 -0.04 -14.56 -5.78
N LEU A 3 -0.94 -14.03 -4.94
CA LEU A 3 -1.51 -12.67 -4.99
C LEU A 3 -0.56 -11.56 -4.51
N GLY A 4 0.75 -11.82 -4.56
CA GLY A 4 1.70 -10.75 -4.41
C GLY A 4 3.15 -11.22 -4.46
N LEU A 5 3.96 -10.46 -5.18
CA LEU A 5 5.41 -10.59 -5.17
C LEU A 5 5.99 -9.44 -4.38
N PHE A 6 7.10 -9.75 -3.76
CA PHE A 6 7.68 -8.97 -2.71
C PHE A 6 9.17 -8.93 -3.10
N TYR A 7 9.84 -7.77 -2.98
CA TYR A 7 11.26 -7.63 -3.35
C TYR A 7 12.06 -6.96 -2.23
N LYS A 8 13.28 -7.46 -1.99
CA LYS A 8 14.31 -6.79 -1.18
C LYS A 8 15.26 -6.07 -2.12
N TYR A 9 15.40 -4.76 -1.98
CA TYR A 9 16.38 -3.98 -2.74
C TYR A 9 17.43 -3.43 -1.77
N GLY A 10 18.71 -3.72 -2.02
CA GLY A 10 19.79 -3.41 -1.10
C GLY A 10 19.63 -4.07 0.27
N SER A 11 20.06 -3.37 1.33
CA SER A 11 20.07 -3.93 2.69
C SER A 11 18.75 -3.81 3.46
N HIS A 12 17.82 -2.90 3.12
CA HIS A 12 16.68 -2.58 4.01
C HIS A 12 15.33 -2.15 3.36
N LEU A 13 15.18 -2.11 2.03
CA LEU A 13 13.92 -1.68 1.40
C LEU A 13 13.03 -2.87 1.04
N TYR A 14 11.77 -2.85 1.47
CA TYR A 14 10.78 -3.91 1.22
C TYR A 14 9.68 -3.39 0.30
N LYS A 15 9.50 -4.08 -0.83
CA LYS A 15 8.50 -3.74 -1.86
C LYS A 15 7.45 -4.83 -1.96
N HIS A 16 6.19 -4.49 -2.19
CA HIS A 16 5.13 -5.48 -2.43
C HIS A 16 4.08 -5.03 -3.46
N ARG A 17 3.64 -5.95 -4.32
CA ARG A 17 2.52 -5.73 -5.25
C ARG A 17 1.33 -6.59 -4.83
N PHE A 18 0.14 -6.01 -4.73
CA PHE A 18 -1.07 -6.73 -4.34
C PHE A 18 -2.32 -5.97 -4.77
N PHE A 19 -3.46 -6.66 -4.81
CA PHE A 19 -4.77 -6.01 -4.95
C PHE A 19 -5.35 -5.75 -3.56
N CYS A 20 -6.03 -4.60 -3.39
CA CYS A 20 -6.68 -4.26 -2.13
C CYS A 20 -7.79 -5.27 -1.81
N ASN A 21 -7.56 -6.08 -0.77
CA ASN A 21 -8.54 -7.03 -0.28
C ASN A 21 -9.18 -6.54 1.01
N GLN A 22 -10.48 -6.76 1.14
CA GLN A 22 -11.17 -6.65 2.42
C GLN A 22 -10.94 -7.95 3.20
N ILE A 23 -9.77 -8.12 3.81
CA ILE A 23 -9.72 -9.03 4.97
C ILE A 23 -10.52 -8.32 6.07
N PRO A 24 -11.41 -9.00 6.81
CA PRO A 24 -12.07 -8.41 7.97
C PRO A 24 -11.00 -7.95 8.96
N ALA A 25 -10.69 -6.65 8.95
CA ALA A 25 -9.99 -5.96 10.02
C ALA A 25 -10.94 -5.84 11.22
N PRO A 26 -10.42 -5.71 12.46
CA PRO A 26 -11.26 -5.23 13.56
C PRO A 26 -11.98 -3.95 13.12
N PRO A 27 -13.22 -3.71 13.62
CA PRO A 27 -14.18 -2.81 12.98
C PRO A 27 -13.56 -1.45 12.64
N LYS A 28 -13.91 -0.96 11.43
CA LYS A 28 -13.59 0.37 10.84
C LYS A 28 -13.84 1.58 11.76
N GLU A 29 -14.32 1.37 12.98
CA GLU A 29 -14.98 2.34 13.86
C GLU A 29 -14.02 3.13 14.77
N LEU A 30 -12.76 2.74 14.89
CA LEU A 30 -11.87 3.40 15.85
C LEU A 30 -11.35 4.77 15.39
N LEU A 31 -11.16 4.96 14.08
CA LEU A 31 -10.58 6.18 13.53
C LEU A 31 -11.22 6.64 12.20
N GLY A 32 -12.04 5.82 11.53
CA GLY A 32 -12.66 6.17 10.25
C GLY A 32 -11.70 6.20 9.06
N ILE A 33 -10.56 5.51 9.14
CA ILE A 33 -9.46 5.64 8.17
C ILE A 33 -9.36 4.37 7.31
N PRO A 34 -9.28 4.49 5.98
CA PRO A 34 -9.28 3.34 5.09
C PRO A 34 -8.03 2.47 5.27
N THR A 35 -8.24 1.17 5.50
CA THR A 35 -7.18 0.18 5.65
C THR A 35 -7.19 -0.84 4.52
N ALA A 36 -6.00 -1.23 4.06
CA ALA A 36 -5.80 -2.27 3.06
C ALA A 36 -5.01 -3.42 3.68
N ASN A 37 -5.44 -4.66 3.42
CA ASN A 37 -4.79 -5.84 3.99
C ASN A 37 -3.99 -6.60 2.92
N ILE A 38 -2.76 -6.97 3.25
CA ILE A 38 -1.93 -7.85 2.42
C ILE A 38 -2.15 -9.31 2.84
N PRO A 39 -2.40 -10.22 1.88
CA PRO A 39 -2.45 -11.65 2.16
C PRO A 39 -1.15 -12.16 2.78
N PRO A 40 -1.24 -13.04 3.77
CA PRO A 40 -0.10 -13.49 4.55
C PRO A 40 0.98 -14.22 3.75
N GLU A 41 0.63 -14.80 2.62
CA GLU A 41 1.55 -15.51 1.74
C GLU A 41 2.73 -14.62 1.32
N GLY A 42 2.50 -13.32 1.19
CA GLY A 42 3.56 -12.37 0.83
C GLY A 42 4.61 -12.16 1.92
N LEU A 43 4.22 -12.13 3.20
CA LEU A 43 5.16 -11.88 4.31
C LEU A 43 6.12 -13.02 4.58
N SER A 44 5.77 -14.25 4.19
CA SER A 44 6.62 -15.44 4.38
C SER A 44 8.00 -15.32 3.72
N ALA A 45 8.12 -14.47 2.70
CA ALA A 45 9.38 -14.17 2.01
C ALA A 45 10.33 -13.24 2.80
N TYR A 46 9.90 -12.66 3.94
CA TYR A 46 10.71 -11.77 4.79
C TYR A 46 10.67 -12.17 6.26
N PRO A 47 11.38 -13.24 6.63
CA PRO A 47 11.48 -13.65 8.03
C PRO A 47 12.13 -12.56 8.92
N ASP A 48 13.01 -11.73 8.33
CA ASP A 48 13.72 -10.67 9.06
C ASP A 48 12.84 -9.46 9.40
N LEU A 49 11.73 -9.28 8.68
CA LEU A 49 10.82 -8.16 8.91
C LEU A 49 10.08 -8.45 10.22
N ARG A 50 10.44 -7.75 11.29
CA ARG A 50 9.88 -7.97 12.63
C ARG A 50 8.43 -7.51 12.70
N SER A 51 7.64 -8.02 13.64
CA SER A 51 6.33 -7.42 13.91
C SER A 51 6.47 -6.03 14.53
N GLY A 52 5.53 -5.15 14.22
CA GLY A 52 5.50 -3.76 14.67
C GLY A 52 4.94 -2.81 13.62
N VAL A 53 5.10 -1.52 13.89
CA VAL A 53 4.59 -0.42 13.07
C VAL A 53 5.72 0.17 12.23
N TYR A 54 5.41 0.48 10.98
CA TYR A 54 6.33 1.01 9.98
C TYR A 54 5.67 2.16 9.20
N PHE A 55 6.48 2.91 8.46
CA PHE A 55 6.02 3.92 7.50
C PHE A 55 6.54 3.63 6.10
N GLY A 56 5.83 4.15 5.09
CA GLY A 56 6.16 3.91 3.70
C GLY A 56 5.34 4.74 2.72
N PHE A 57 5.47 4.38 1.45
CA PHE A 57 4.63 4.89 0.38
C PHE A 57 3.82 3.78 -0.26
N VAL A 58 2.64 4.15 -0.75
CA VAL A 58 1.74 3.28 -1.51
C VAL A 58 1.46 3.95 -2.84
N GLY A 59 1.88 3.29 -3.92
CA GLY A 59 1.33 3.56 -5.24
C GLY A 59 -0.05 2.92 -5.33
N LEU A 60 -1.04 3.66 -5.82
CA LEU A 60 -2.40 3.20 -6.01
C LEU A 60 -2.82 3.45 -7.47
N SER A 61 -3.15 2.39 -8.19
CA SER A 61 -3.77 2.45 -9.51
C SER A 61 -5.28 2.26 -9.36
N ARG A 62 -6.03 3.31 -9.69
CA ARG A 62 -7.50 3.24 -9.72
C ARG A 62 -7.96 3.01 -11.16
N PRO A 63 -8.96 2.14 -11.39
CA PRO A 63 -9.60 2.10 -12.69
C PRO A 63 -10.19 3.49 -13.00
N PRO A 64 -10.10 3.96 -14.26
CA PRO A 64 -10.64 5.25 -14.65
C PRO A 64 -12.14 5.30 -14.32
N ILE A 65 -12.56 6.43 -13.77
CA ILE A 65 -13.96 6.68 -13.41
C ILE A 65 -14.77 6.63 -14.70
N THR A 66 -15.53 5.56 -14.93
CA THR A 66 -16.63 5.60 -15.88
C THR A 66 -17.76 6.35 -15.18
N ASP A 67 -17.77 7.67 -15.28
CA ASP A 67 -19.03 8.38 -15.12
C ASP A 67 -19.97 7.78 -16.15
N SER A 68 -21.12 7.28 -15.69
CA SER A 68 -22.14 6.62 -16.51
C SER A 68 -22.78 7.60 -17.51
N SER A 69 -22.00 8.10 -18.45
CA SER A 69 -22.46 8.82 -19.63
C SER A 69 -22.26 7.89 -20.82
N PRO A 70 -23.33 7.48 -21.51
CA PRO A 70 -23.21 6.68 -22.72
C PRO A 70 -22.74 7.61 -23.84
N ALA A 71 -21.43 7.78 -23.98
CA ALA A 71 -20.85 8.48 -25.11
C ALA A 71 -19.89 7.55 -25.85
N THR A 72 -20.37 7.15 -27.03
CA THR A 72 -19.62 6.55 -28.12
C THR A 72 -18.30 7.29 -28.34
N SER A 73 -17.21 6.72 -27.83
CA SER A 73 -15.87 7.06 -28.29
C SER A 73 -14.98 5.85 -28.12
N THR A 74 -14.36 5.49 -29.24
CA THR A 74 -13.36 4.44 -29.47
C THR A 74 -12.48 4.16 -28.25
N PRO A 75 -12.20 2.89 -27.89
CA PRO A 75 -11.36 2.56 -26.75
C PRO A 75 -9.91 3.00 -27.02
N THR A 76 -9.52 4.15 -26.49
CA THR A 76 -8.12 4.50 -26.28
C THR A 76 -7.56 3.66 -25.13
N PRO A 77 -6.28 3.23 -25.18
CA PRO A 77 -5.70 2.41 -24.12
C PRO A 77 -5.82 3.13 -22.78
N ARG A 78 -6.38 2.42 -21.80
CA ARG A 78 -6.70 2.86 -20.45
C ARG A 78 -5.45 3.41 -19.77
N SER A 79 -5.26 4.74 -19.74
CA SER A 79 -4.25 5.36 -18.90
C SER A 79 -4.74 5.32 -17.45
N THR A 80 -4.32 4.30 -16.69
CA THR A 80 -4.49 4.28 -15.24
C THR A 80 -3.50 5.28 -14.64
N THR A 81 -3.99 6.38 -14.07
CA THR A 81 -3.14 7.30 -13.32
C THR A 81 -2.81 6.67 -11.97
N ALA A 82 -1.54 6.32 -11.78
CA ALA A 82 -1.02 5.85 -10.50
C ALA A 82 -0.63 7.05 -9.63
N GLU A 83 -1.21 7.13 -8.43
CA GLU A 83 -0.88 8.16 -7.45
C GLU A 83 -0.10 7.55 -6.28
N ILE A 84 0.84 8.31 -5.72
CA ILE A 84 1.64 7.89 -4.56
C ILE A 84 1.12 8.59 -3.31
N TYR A 85 0.81 7.79 -2.29
CA TYR A 85 0.32 8.27 -1.00
C TYR A 85 1.23 7.82 0.16
N PRO A 86 1.44 8.67 1.16
CA PRO A 86 2.10 8.28 2.40
C PRO A 86 1.26 7.24 3.17
N SER A 87 1.90 6.33 3.90
CA SER A 87 1.21 5.31 4.69
C SER A 87 1.90 4.96 6.00
N VAL A 88 1.09 4.53 6.96
CA VAL A 88 1.50 3.69 8.11
C VAL A 88 1.15 2.25 7.79
N LEU A 89 1.87 1.32 8.38
CA LEU A 89 1.51 -0.10 8.33
C LEU A 89 1.84 -0.81 9.64
N SER A 90 0.93 -1.69 10.05
CA SER A 90 1.10 -2.61 11.16
C SER A 90 1.36 -4.01 10.62
N ILE A 91 2.43 -4.64 11.08
CA ILE A 91 2.75 -6.03 10.76
C ILE A 91 2.67 -6.84 12.03
N GLY A 92 1.75 -7.80 12.08
CA GLY A 92 1.44 -8.54 13.29
C GLY A 92 0.80 -9.87 13.01
N TYR A 93 0.61 -10.68 14.05
CA TYR A 93 -0.16 -11.92 13.95
C TYR A 93 -1.65 -11.61 13.97
N ASN A 94 -2.40 -12.22 13.05
CA ASN A 94 -3.81 -11.97 12.93
C ASN A 94 -4.64 -12.97 13.79
N PRO A 95 -5.46 -12.48 14.74
CA PRO A 95 -6.32 -13.33 15.57
C PRO A 95 -7.31 -14.20 14.78
N TYR A 96 -7.78 -13.72 13.62
CA TYR A 96 -8.69 -14.45 12.73
C TYR A 96 -8.08 -15.77 12.25
N TYR A 97 -6.77 -15.78 12.01
CA TYR A 97 -6.02 -16.98 11.65
C TYR A 97 -5.40 -17.67 12.87
N LYS A 98 -6.05 -17.56 14.03
CA LYS A 98 -5.58 -18.13 15.30
C LYS A 98 -4.14 -17.73 15.67
N ASN A 99 -3.71 -16.52 15.26
CA ASN A 99 -2.34 -16.03 15.41
C ASN A 99 -1.26 -16.96 14.81
N THR A 100 -1.61 -17.82 13.86
CA THR A 100 -0.63 -18.69 13.18
C THR A 100 0.04 -18.01 12.00
N VAL A 101 -0.51 -16.87 11.59
CA VAL A 101 -0.21 -16.22 10.32
C VAL A 101 -0.08 -14.71 10.54
N ARG A 102 0.99 -14.13 9.99
CA ARG A 102 1.23 -12.68 10.03
C ARG A 102 0.49 -11.98 8.88
N SER A 103 -0.06 -10.82 9.13
CA SER A 103 -0.67 -9.94 8.13
C SER A 103 -0.04 -8.55 8.16
N VAL A 104 -0.15 -7.82 7.04
CA VAL A 104 0.11 -6.38 6.99
C VAL A 104 -1.22 -5.66 6.89
N GLU A 105 -1.48 -4.78 7.85
CA GLU A 105 -2.55 -3.79 7.77
C GLU A 105 -1.93 -2.46 7.38
N ILE A 106 -2.32 -1.94 6.22
CA ILE A 106 -1.82 -0.67 5.69
C ILE A 106 -2.89 0.38 5.87
N HIS A 107 -2.45 1.56 6.28
CA HIS A 107 -3.25 2.73 6.44
C HIS A 107 -2.70 3.85 5.57
N ILE A 108 -3.46 4.21 4.54
CA ILE A 108 -3.06 5.28 3.63
C ILE A 108 -3.47 6.61 4.25
N LEU A 109 -2.50 7.51 4.39
CA LEU A 109 -2.67 8.83 5.01
C LEU A 109 -3.30 9.82 4.01
N GLN A 110 -4.43 9.41 3.45
CA GLN A 110 -5.25 10.17 2.50
C GLN A 110 -6.71 9.82 2.74
N GLU A 111 -7.56 10.85 2.80
CA GLU A 111 -9.00 10.66 2.83
C GLU A 111 -9.51 10.32 1.42
N PHE A 112 -10.21 9.19 1.29
CA PHE A 112 -10.85 8.77 0.05
C PHE A 112 -12.37 8.89 0.19
N LYS A 113 -13.01 9.55 -0.79
CA LYS A 113 -14.48 9.67 -0.85
C LYS A 113 -15.20 8.33 -1.13
N ARG A 114 -14.46 7.34 -1.61
CA ARG A 114 -14.95 6.01 -1.99
C ARG A 114 -13.88 5.00 -1.66
N ASP A 115 -14.30 3.81 -1.23
CA ASP A 115 -13.41 2.67 -1.06
C ASP A 115 -12.69 2.34 -2.38
N PHE A 116 -11.52 1.73 -2.28
CA PHE A 116 -10.66 1.35 -3.42
C PHE A 116 -10.38 -0.16 -3.44
N TYR A 117 -11.36 -0.97 -3.01
CA TYR A 117 -11.26 -2.43 -3.11
C TYR A 117 -11.07 -2.87 -4.57
N GLY A 118 -10.28 -3.94 -4.75
CA GLY A 118 -9.89 -4.41 -6.08
C GLY A 118 -8.92 -3.49 -6.82
N ALA A 119 -8.58 -2.30 -6.29
CA ALA A 119 -7.51 -1.48 -6.85
C ALA A 119 -6.16 -2.20 -6.68
N ALA A 120 -5.26 -1.96 -7.62
CA ALA A 120 -3.91 -2.46 -7.56
C ALA A 120 -3.03 -1.51 -6.74
N LEU A 121 -2.20 -2.09 -5.87
CA LEU A 121 -1.28 -1.34 -5.01
C LEU A 121 0.15 -1.86 -5.12
N ASN A 122 1.07 -0.90 -5.03
CA ASN A 122 2.50 -1.12 -4.86
C ASN A 122 2.91 -0.50 -3.52
N LEU A 123 3.31 -1.30 -2.54
CA LEU A 123 3.78 -0.86 -1.23
C LEU A 123 5.32 -0.78 -1.20
N LEU A 124 5.86 0.31 -0.65
CA LEU A 124 7.28 0.46 -0.32
C LEU A 124 7.44 0.81 1.17
N ILE A 125 8.06 -0.07 1.96
CA ILE A 125 8.33 0.13 3.38
C ILE A 125 9.71 0.78 3.55
N LEU A 126 9.76 1.90 4.29
CA LEU A 126 10.94 2.77 4.38
C LEU A 126 11.55 2.84 5.78
N GLY A 127 10.79 2.54 6.83
CA GLY A 127 11.32 2.59 8.19
C GLY A 127 10.38 2.02 9.24
N PHE A 128 10.98 1.62 10.36
CA PHE A 128 10.30 1.10 11.55
C PHE A 128 10.01 2.25 12.52
N ILE A 129 8.79 2.29 13.07
CA ILE A 129 8.37 3.26 14.08
C ILE A 129 8.55 2.66 15.47
N ARG A 130 7.91 1.52 15.74
CA ARG A 130 7.86 0.90 17.08
C ARG A 130 7.42 -0.57 17.02
N PRO A 131 7.71 -1.39 18.05
CA PRO A 131 7.16 -2.75 18.16
C PRO A 131 5.64 -2.73 18.41
N GLU A 132 5.01 -3.89 18.29
CA GLU A 132 3.62 -4.08 18.73
C GLU A 132 3.50 -3.90 20.25
N TYR A 133 2.41 -3.29 20.70
CA TYR A 133 2.14 -3.06 22.11
C TYR A 133 0.77 -3.63 22.47
N ASP A 134 0.68 -4.17 23.68
CA ASP A 134 -0.60 -4.50 24.31
C ASP A 134 -1.18 -3.24 24.94
N TYR A 135 -2.47 -3.00 24.70
CA TYR A 135 -3.16 -1.83 25.22
C TYR A 135 -4.17 -2.22 26.29
N VAL A 136 -4.11 -1.54 27.43
CA VAL A 136 -5.06 -1.69 28.53
C VAL A 136 -6.35 -0.89 28.32
N SER A 137 -6.37 0.04 27.36
CA SER A 137 -7.54 0.83 27.01
C SER A 137 -7.56 1.21 25.53
N LEU A 138 -8.76 1.49 25.03
CA LEU A 138 -9.00 1.93 23.66
C LEU A 138 -8.36 3.28 23.34
N GLU A 139 -8.40 4.20 24.31
CA GLU A 139 -7.83 5.53 24.19
C GLU A 139 -6.30 5.49 24.07
N ALA A 140 -5.64 4.57 24.77
CA ALA A 140 -4.21 4.37 24.66
C ALA A 140 -3.81 3.88 23.26
N LEU A 141 -4.57 2.91 22.71
CA LEU A 141 -4.39 2.43 21.34
C LEU A 141 -4.58 3.57 20.32
N VAL A 142 -5.68 4.31 20.43
CA VAL A 142 -5.99 5.44 19.52
C VAL A 142 -4.91 6.52 19.57
N ARG A 143 -4.42 6.85 20.76
CA ARG A 143 -3.37 7.85 20.94
C ARG A 143 -2.09 7.41 20.22
N ASP A 144 -1.67 6.17 20.39
CA ASP A 144 -0.43 5.70 19.80
C ASP A 144 -0.55 5.57 18.28
N ILE A 145 -1.72 5.15 17.74
CA ILE A 145 -1.96 5.18 16.29
C ILE A 145 -1.84 6.60 15.73
N ARG A 146 -2.37 7.62 16.41
CA ARG A 146 -2.22 9.02 15.98
C ARG A 146 -0.77 9.46 15.96
N VAL A 147 0.00 9.08 16.99
CA VAL A 147 1.44 9.34 17.03
C VAL A 147 2.16 8.64 15.87
N ASP A 148 1.78 7.40 15.55
CA ASP A 148 2.36 6.65 14.43
C ASP A 148 2.10 7.37 13.10
N CYS A 149 0.88 7.88 12.88
CA CYS A 149 0.56 8.69 11.70
C CYS A 149 1.40 9.98 11.64
N GLU A 150 1.52 10.72 12.74
CA GLU A 150 2.32 11.94 12.81
C GLU A 150 3.82 11.67 12.57
N VAL A 151 4.33 10.54 13.06
CA VAL A 151 5.72 10.11 12.83
C VAL A 151 5.92 9.75 11.36
N ALA A 152 5.00 9.00 10.76
CA ALA A 152 5.05 8.65 9.35
C ALA A 152 5.04 9.89 8.46
N GLU A 153 4.09 10.82 8.66
CA GLU A 153 4.00 12.06 7.89
C GLU A 153 5.27 12.91 7.98
N ARG A 154 5.79 13.10 9.19
CA ARG A 154 7.02 13.89 9.39
C ARG A 154 8.24 13.21 8.79
N SER A 155 8.32 11.88 8.90
CA SER A 155 9.42 11.11 8.34
C SER A 155 9.43 11.20 6.82
N LEU A 156 8.29 10.97 6.17
CA LEU A 156 8.15 10.97 4.72
C LEU A 156 8.36 12.35 4.06
N LYS A 157 8.30 13.44 4.83
CA LYS A 157 8.63 14.80 4.40
C LYS A 157 10.14 15.10 4.36
N ARG A 158 11.00 14.24 4.91
CA ARG A 158 12.46 14.43 4.87
C ARG A 158 12.97 14.13 3.46
N ASP A 159 13.95 14.89 2.97
CA ASP A 159 14.46 14.79 1.59
C ASP A 159 14.83 13.37 1.15
N ALA A 160 15.42 12.58 2.04
CA ALA A 160 15.79 11.18 1.80
C ALA A 160 14.59 10.27 1.45
N TYR A 161 13.37 10.67 1.81
CA TYR A 161 12.14 9.92 1.53
C TYR A 161 11.21 10.68 0.58
N ALA A 162 11.10 12.01 0.69
CA ALA A 162 10.19 12.83 -0.11
C ALA A 162 10.38 12.61 -1.62
N ARG A 163 11.63 12.35 -2.04
CA ARG A 163 12.00 12.01 -3.42
C ARG A 163 11.13 10.92 -4.08
N PHE A 164 10.64 9.94 -3.30
CA PHE A 164 9.84 8.84 -3.86
C PHE A 164 8.48 9.32 -4.36
N LYS A 165 7.96 10.42 -3.80
CA LYS A 165 6.72 11.07 -4.26
C LYS A 165 6.98 11.98 -5.46
N ASP A 166 8.05 12.76 -5.41
CA ASP A 166 8.38 13.74 -6.45
C ASP A 166 8.58 13.14 -7.85
N VAL A 167 9.13 11.92 -7.95
CA VAL A 167 9.37 11.26 -9.25
C VAL A 167 8.05 10.95 -9.97
N ALA A 168 6.97 10.64 -9.24
CA ALA A 168 5.66 10.46 -9.84
C ALA A 168 5.07 11.79 -10.38
N GLU A 169 5.43 12.92 -9.77
CA GLU A 169 4.92 14.25 -10.14
C GLU A 169 5.70 14.85 -11.32
N ARG A 170 6.95 14.45 -11.55
CA ARG A 170 7.83 14.99 -12.61
C ARG A 170 7.59 14.39 -14.01
N GLY A 171 6.93 13.23 -14.12
CA GLY A 171 6.74 12.52 -15.39
C GLY A 171 8.05 11.99 -16.01
N ASP A 172 7.96 11.31 -17.16
CA ASP A 172 9.11 10.71 -17.90
C ASP A 172 10.03 11.76 -18.58
N GLY A 173 10.21 12.94 -17.97
CA GLY A 173 11.08 13.99 -18.50
C GLY A 173 12.55 13.74 -18.15
N ASP A 174 13.42 13.75 -19.18
CA ASP A 174 14.88 13.68 -19.08
C ASP A 174 15.43 14.68 -18.05
N GLY A 175 15.75 14.18 -16.86
CA GLY A 175 16.38 14.94 -15.79
C GLY A 175 17.89 14.86 -15.91
N ASP A 176 18.51 15.95 -16.36
CA ASP A 176 19.96 16.19 -16.30
C ASP A 176 20.37 16.36 -14.82
N GLY A 177 21.03 15.36 -14.24
CA GLY A 177 21.51 15.44 -12.86
C GLY A 177 22.18 14.17 -12.35
N ASP A 178 23.32 14.37 -11.70
CA ASP A 178 24.22 13.42 -11.03
C ASP A 178 23.54 12.69 -9.85
N ARG A 179 22.46 11.94 -10.13
CA ARG A 179 21.68 11.18 -9.14
C ARG A 179 21.86 9.67 -9.34
N ASP A 180 21.85 8.97 -8.22
CA ASP A 180 22.05 7.52 -8.14
C ASP A 180 20.88 6.81 -8.87
N GLU A 181 21.16 6.20 -10.02
CA GLU A 181 20.17 5.62 -10.94
C GLU A 181 19.21 4.63 -10.25
N HIS A 182 19.72 3.93 -9.24
CA HIS A 182 19.01 2.96 -8.42
C HIS A 182 17.88 3.57 -7.57
N GLU A 183 18.02 4.82 -7.11
CA GLU A 183 17.02 5.46 -6.24
C GLU A 183 15.78 5.93 -7.03
N ASP A 184 15.97 6.33 -8.29
CA ASP A 184 14.88 6.73 -9.18
C ASP A 184 14.09 5.51 -9.70
N GLU A 185 14.68 4.31 -9.72
CA GLU A 185 13.97 3.06 -10.05
C GLU A 185 12.90 2.71 -9.02
N ASP A 186 13.16 2.92 -7.74
CA ASP A 186 12.22 2.61 -6.65
C ASP A 186 10.97 3.47 -6.71
N ALA A 187 11.15 4.76 -7.00
CA ALA A 187 10.05 5.70 -7.13
C ALA A 187 9.23 5.41 -8.39
N ARG A 188 9.88 5.10 -9.53
CA ARG A 188 9.20 4.63 -10.75
C ARG A 188 8.50 3.28 -10.53
N TRP A 189 9.05 2.40 -9.71
CA TRP A 189 8.43 1.11 -9.40
C TRP A 189 7.09 1.27 -8.70
N LEU A 190 6.93 2.29 -7.84
CA LEU A 190 5.66 2.59 -7.16
C LEU A 190 4.52 2.92 -8.15
N THR A 191 4.83 3.53 -9.29
CA THR A 191 3.82 3.92 -10.30
C THR A 191 3.69 2.93 -11.46
N ARG A 192 4.59 1.95 -11.61
CA ARG A 192 4.50 0.93 -12.65
C ARG A 192 3.52 -0.18 -12.27
N PHE A 193 2.37 -0.21 -12.93
CA PHE A 193 1.31 -1.20 -12.74
C PHE A 193 1.20 -2.24 -13.86
N GLU A 194 2.19 -2.35 -14.74
CA GLU A 194 2.25 -3.34 -15.84
C GLU A 194 2.05 -4.80 -15.37
N TRP A 195 2.33 -5.10 -14.10
CA TRP A 195 2.08 -6.42 -13.51
C TRP A 195 0.59 -6.80 -13.45
N VAL A 196 -0.30 -5.82 -13.61
CA VAL A 196 -1.75 -6.00 -13.71
C VAL A 196 -2.16 -6.34 -15.14
N ASP A 197 -1.30 -6.11 -16.13
CA ASP A 197 -1.62 -6.40 -17.53
C ASP A 197 -1.86 -7.90 -17.72
N GLY A 198 -3.01 -8.24 -18.30
CA GLY A 198 -3.44 -9.63 -18.46
C GLY A 198 -4.07 -10.26 -17.21
N VAL A 199 -4.21 -9.52 -16.11
CA VAL A 199 -5.01 -9.93 -14.96
C VAL A 199 -6.47 -9.50 -15.17
N ASP A 200 -7.40 -10.45 -15.16
CA ASP A 200 -8.84 -10.13 -15.19
C ASP A 200 -9.24 -9.49 -13.86
N ALA A 201 -9.35 -8.16 -13.85
CA ALA A 201 -9.76 -7.39 -12.69
C ALA A 201 -11.12 -7.81 -12.12
N ALA A 202 -12.08 -8.24 -12.97
CA ALA A 202 -13.39 -8.71 -12.53
C ALA A 202 -13.32 -10.12 -11.92
N GLU A 203 -12.40 -10.97 -12.37
CA GLU A 203 -12.10 -12.23 -11.70
C GLU A 203 -11.41 -12.00 -10.36
N VAL A 204 -10.45 -11.08 -10.29
CA VAL A 204 -9.79 -10.71 -9.03
C VAL A 204 -10.80 -10.13 -8.06
N GLU A 205 -11.58 -9.14 -8.46
CA GLU A 205 -12.62 -8.54 -7.63
C GLU A 205 -13.61 -9.61 -7.13
N ARG A 206 -14.10 -10.48 -8.00
CA ARG A 206 -14.96 -11.62 -7.58
C ARG A 206 -14.25 -12.54 -6.60
N LYS A 207 -12.98 -12.87 -6.79
CA LYS A 207 -12.22 -13.74 -5.86
C LYS A 207 -11.95 -13.05 -4.53
N VAL A 208 -11.75 -11.74 -4.54
CA VAL A 208 -11.53 -10.91 -3.36
C VAL A 208 -12.83 -10.78 -2.57
N LEU A 209 -13.96 -10.58 -3.25
CA LEU A 209 -15.28 -10.55 -2.66
C LEU A 209 -15.80 -11.93 -2.25
N ALA A 210 -15.45 -13.01 -2.97
CA ALA A 210 -15.92 -14.36 -2.67
C ALA A 210 -15.16 -15.06 -1.54
N LYS A 211 -14.00 -14.56 -1.11
CA LYS A 211 -13.31 -15.03 0.11
C LYS A 211 -13.98 -14.56 1.42
N GLN A 212 -15.22 -14.08 1.33
CA GLN A 212 -16.00 -13.50 2.43
C GLN A 212 -16.99 -14.47 3.10
N ASP A 213 -17.22 -15.66 2.52
CA ASP A 213 -18.05 -16.74 3.09
C ASP A 213 -17.20 -17.86 3.71
#